data_AF-A0A8H9DB76-F1
#
_entry.id   AF-A0A8H9DB76-F1
#
_cell.length_a   1.000
_cell.length_b   1.000
_cell.length_c   1.000
_cell.angle_alpha   90.00
_cell.angle_beta   90.00
_cell.angle_gamma   90.00
#
_symmetry.space_group_name_H-M   'P 1'
#
loop_
_entity.id
_entity.type
_entity.pdbx_description
1 polymer ?
#
loop_
_entity_poly.entity_id
_entity_poly.type
_entity_poly.pdbx_seq_one_letter_code
_entity_poly.pdbx_strand_id
1 'polypeptide(L)'
;MHSDRFGVAYKNYLMTGNIHGLINHMKVEMNEHGYNTYTLQSLTDQDVRAFFLTDEHSPDTLIAHMLPFTGKPPPLDFKAAQLVYQQGGYWVYKLP
;
A
#
# COMPACT_ATOMS: atom_id res chain seq x y z
N MET A 1 -10.62 14.76 -7.79
CA MET A 1 -10.62 13.28 -7.69
C MET A 1 -11.63 12.72 -8.68
N HIS A 2 -11.23 11.81 -9.58
CA HIS A 2 -12.22 10.95 -10.24
C HIS A 2 -12.75 9.99 -9.16
N SER A 3 -14.04 10.08 -8.88
CA SER A 3 -14.73 9.36 -7.79
C SER A 3 -14.61 7.83 -7.86
N ASP A 4 -14.12 7.28 -8.98
CA ASP A 4 -14.15 5.84 -9.27
C ASP A 4 -12.81 5.14 -9.05
N ARG A 5 -11.76 5.86 -8.62
CA ARG A 5 -10.43 5.27 -8.41
C ARG A 5 -10.03 5.38 -6.95
N PHE A 6 -9.74 4.24 -6.33
CA PHE A 6 -9.23 4.15 -4.95
C PHE A 6 -7.83 4.76 -4.75
N GLY A 7 -7.17 5.19 -5.84
CA GLY A 7 -5.85 5.83 -5.78
C GLY A 7 -4.71 4.88 -5.43
N VAL A 8 -4.93 3.57 -5.52
CA VAL A 8 -3.99 2.52 -5.13
C VAL A 8 -3.84 1.53 -6.28
N ALA A 9 -2.59 1.18 -6.60
CA ALA A 9 -2.24 0.08 -7.49
C ALA A 9 -1.32 -0.91 -6.77
N TYR A 10 -1.28 -2.17 -7.21
CA TYR A 10 -0.32 -3.15 -6.69
C TYR A 10 0.23 -4.05 -7.79
N LYS A 11 1.45 -4.54 -7.58
CA LYS A 11 2.10 -5.52 -8.45
C LYS A 11 3.04 -6.40 -7.64
N ASN A 12 3.08 -7.69 -7.98
CA ASN A 12 4.00 -8.64 -7.37
C ASN A 12 5.31 -8.70 -8.17
N TYR A 13 6.41 -8.92 -7.47
CA TYR A 13 7.76 -9.05 -8.02
C TYR A 13 8.49 -10.21 -7.35
N LEU A 14 9.37 -10.86 -8.11
CA LEU A 14 10.31 -11.84 -7.58
C LEU A 14 11.50 -11.13 -6.94
N MET A 15 11.83 -11.51 -5.70
CA MET A 15 13.01 -11.08 -4.98
C MET A 15 14.22 -11.94 -5.37
N THR A 16 15.04 -11.45 -6.28
CA THR A 16 16.22 -12.18 -6.80
C THR A 16 17.51 -11.94 -6.01
N GLY A 17 17.41 -11.80 -4.68
CA GLY A 17 18.56 -11.49 -3.80
C GLY A 17 19.17 -10.09 -3.99
N ASN A 18 18.78 -9.35 -5.02
CA ASN A 18 19.24 -7.99 -5.32
C ASN A 18 18.14 -6.96 -5.02
N ILE A 19 18.00 -6.63 -3.72
CA ILE A 19 17.01 -5.64 -3.26
C ILE A 19 17.26 -4.24 -3.83
N HIS A 20 18.52 -3.88 -4.11
CA HIS A 20 18.85 -2.59 -4.74
C HIS A 20 18.32 -2.51 -6.17
N GLY A 21 18.43 -3.60 -6.93
CA GLY A 21 17.83 -3.72 -8.27
C GLY A 21 16.31 -3.59 -8.23
N LEU A 22 15.66 -4.22 -7.24
CA LEU A 22 14.22 -4.12 -7.04
C LEU A 22 13.80 -2.66 -6.77
N ILE A 23 14.51 -1.95 -5.89
CA ILE A 23 14.23 -0.53 -5.59
C ILE A 23 14.31 0.34 -6.85
N ASN A 24 15.34 0.15 -7.68
CA ASN A 24 15.45 0.89 -8.94
C ASN A 24 14.29 0.57 -9.89
N HIS A 25 13.88 -0.69 -9.95
CA HIS A 25 12.71 -1.08 -10.74
C HIS A 25 11.42 -0.41 -10.24
N MET A 26 11.23 -0.29 -8.92
CA MET A 26 10.07 0.43 -8.37
C MET A 26 10.07 1.91 -8.76
N LYS A 27 11.23 2.57 -8.74
CA LYS A 27 11.35 3.97 -9.16
C LYS A 27 11.01 4.16 -10.64
N VAL A 28 11.41 3.23 -11.49
CA VAL A 28 11.05 3.24 -12.92
C VAL A 28 9.54 3.09 -13.08
N GLU A 29 8.93 2.09 -12.43
CA GLU A 29 7.49 1.85 -12.44
C GLU A 29 6.69 3.08 -11.95
N MET A 30 7.16 3.75 -10.89
CA MET A 30 6.56 5.00 -10.43
C MET A 30 6.58 6.09 -11.49
N ASN A 31 7.73 6.30 -12.15
CA ASN A 31 7.86 7.34 -13.16
C ASN A 31 7.02 7.03 -14.41
N GLU A 32 7.00 5.77 -14.85
CA GLU A 32 6.25 5.35 -16.04
C GLU A 32 4.74 5.49 -15.87
N HIS A 33 4.22 5.27 -14.67
CA HIS A 33 2.79 5.30 -14.38
C HIS A 33 2.33 6.55 -13.63
N GLY A 34 3.25 7.46 -13.30
CA GLY A 34 2.95 8.69 -12.57
C GLY A 34 2.50 8.45 -11.12
N TYR A 35 3.05 7.43 -10.45
CA TYR A 35 2.76 7.19 -9.04
C TYR A 35 3.55 8.15 -8.13
N ASN A 36 2.91 8.62 -7.06
CA ASN A 36 3.48 9.53 -6.08
C ASN A 36 4.43 8.83 -5.10
N THR A 37 4.05 7.65 -4.62
CA THR A 37 4.86 6.90 -3.65
C THR A 37 4.58 5.40 -3.73
N TYR A 38 5.43 4.60 -3.07
CA TYR A 38 5.28 3.16 -2.98
C TYR A 38 5.70 2.61 -1.60
N THR A 39 5.20 1.42 -1.29
CA THR A 39 5.70 0.58 -0.18
C THR A 39 5.81 -0.87 -0.63
N LEU A 40 6.63 -1.65 0.08
CA LEU A 40 6.89 -3.06 -0.20
C LEU A 40 6.40 -3.93 0.97
N GLN A 41 5.71 -5.01 0.64
CA GLN A 41 5.31 -6.06 1.56
C GLN A 41 5.97 -7.38 1.14
N SER A 42 6.72 -8.01 2.05
CA SER A 42 7.18 -9.37 1.85
C SER A 42 5.99 -10.35 1.93
N LEU A 43 5.82 -11.18 0.89
CA LEU A 43 4.84 -12.27 0.87
C LEU A 43 5.50 -13.60 1.22
N THR A 44 6.69 -13.83 0.66
CA THR A 44 7.57 -14.97 0.91
C THR A 44 9.02 -14.48 0.83
N ASP A 45 10.00 -15.36 1.09
CA ASP A 45 11.43 -15.04 0.89
C ASP A 45 11.77 -14.67 -0.57
N GLN A 46 10.90 -15.04 -1.52
CA GLN A 46 11.12 -14.84 -2.96
C GLN A 46 10.07 -13.93 -3.61
N ASP A 47 9.01 -13.54 -2.90
CA ASP A 47 7.92 -12.74 -3.45
C ASP A 47 7.68 -11.48 -2.63
N VAL A 48 7.65 -10.35 -3.33
CA VAL A 48 7.30 -9.06 -2.75
C VAL A 48 6.14 -8.45 -3.51
N ARG A 49 5.21 -7.86 -2.77
CA ARG A 49 4.17 -6.99 -3.33
C ARG A 49 4.57 -5.54 -3.15
N ALA A 50 4.60 -4.79 -4.25
CA ALA A 50 4.63 -3.35 -4.20
C ALA A 50 3.21 -2.80 -4.25
N PHE A 51 2.94 -1.81 -3.42
CA PHE A 51 1.76 -0.96 -3.51
C PHE A 51 2.18 0.43 -3.91
N PHE A 52 1.42 1.06 -4.80
CA PHE A 52 1.68 2.40 -5.32
C PHE A 52 0.47 3.30 -5.07
N LEU A 53 0.72 4.57 -4.79
CA LEU A 53 -0.32 5.60 -4.64
C LEU A 53 -0.27 6.56 -5.83
N THR A 54 -1.42 6.88 -6.40
CA THR A 54 -1.49 7.59 -7.70
C THR A 54 -1.33 9.10 -7.60
N ASP A 55 -1.78 9.73 -6.52
CA ASP A 55 -1.75 11.18 -6.38
C ASP A 55 -1.46 11.63 -4.93
N GLU A 56 -1.48 12.94 -4.70
CA GLU A 56 -1.23 13.55 -3.39
C GLU A 56 -2.35 13.30 -2.37
N HIS A 57 -3.57 12.96 -2.83
CA HIS A 57 -4.73 12.70 -1.98
C HIS A 57 -4.91 11.21 -1.64
N SER A 58 -4.35 10.33 -2.48
CA SER A 58 -4.36 8.88 -2.32
C SER A 58 -3.87 8.41 -0.94
N PRO A 59 -2.85 9.03 -0.32
CA PRO A 59 -2.38 8.67 1.02
C PRO A 59 -3.37 8.94 2.17
N ASP A 60 -4.46 9.67 1.93
CA ASP A 60 -5.49 9.99 2.93
C ASP A 60 -6.72 9.08 2.78
N THR A 61 -6.72 8.19 1.78
CA THR A 61 -7.78 7.20 1.60
C THR A 61 -7.69 6.13 2.69
N LEU A 62 -8.84 5.59 3.11
CA LEU A 62 -8.91 4.49 4.06
C LEU A 62 -7.99 3.34 3.64
N ILE A 63 -8.00 2.95 2.36
CA ILE A 63 -7.19 1.83 1.85
C ILE A 63 -5.69 2.10 2.04
N ALA A 64 -5.21 3.31 1.73
CA ALA A 64 -3.79 3.66 1.91
C ALA A 64 -3.34 3.59 3.38
N HIS A 65 -4.22 3.94 4.32
CA HIS A 65 -3.95 3.80 5.76
C HIS A 65 -3.83 2.34 6.21
N MET A 66 -4.39 1.38 5.48
CA MET A 66 -4.27 -0.06 5.78
C MET A 66 -2.97 -0.69 5.26
N LEU A 67 -2.23 0.04 4.44
CA LEU A 67 -1.01 -0.45 3.78
C LEU A 67 0.24 -0.03 4.57
N PRO A 68 1.37 -0.74 4.43
CA PRO A 68 2.56 -0.54 5.25
C PRO A 68 3.39 0.70 4.81
N PHE A 69 2.76 1.87 4.65
CA PHE A 69 3.47 3.11 4.35
C PHE A 69 4.11 3.69 5.61
N THR A 70 5.39 4.05 5.53
CA THR A 70 6.13 4.67 6.64
C THR A 70 5.62 6.08 6.92
N GLY A 71 5.55 6.46 8.21
CA GLY A 71 5.17 7.82 8.61
C GLY A 71 3.65 8.09 8.59
N LYS A 72 2.83 7.04 8.42
CA LYS A 72 1.37 7.13 8.51
C LYS A 72 0.88 6.61 9.87
N PRO A 73 -0.21 7.19 10.42
CA PRO A 73 -0.85 6.64 11.61
C PRO A 73 -1.23 5.18 11.35
N PRO A 74 -1.05 4.28 12.33
CA PRO A 74 -1.45 2.89 12.17
C PRO A 74 -2.95 2.80 11.86
N PRO A 75 -3.39 1.72 11.16
CA PRO A 75 -4.80 1.50 10.84
C PRO A 75 -5.76 1.63 12.04
N LEU A 76 -5.27 1.29 13.23
CA LEU A 76 -6.02 1.34 14.49
C LEU A 76 -6.36 2.78 14.94
N ASP A 77 -5.57 3.78 14.53
CA ASP A 77 -5.78 5.18 14.90
C ASP A 77 -6.74 5.90 13.95
N PHE A 78 -7.20 5.21 12.89
CA PHE A 78 -8.12 5.77 11.91
C PHE A 78 -9.55 5.85 12.47
N LYS A 79 -9.88 6.99 13.09
CA LYS A 79 -11.15 7.22 13.81
C LYS A 79 -12.43 6.99 12.99
N ALA A 80 -12.36 7.10 11.67
CA ALA A 80 -13.51 6.88 10.80
C ALA A 80 -13.82 5.39 10.55
N ALA A 81 -12.96 4.46 10.97
CA ALA A 81 -13.21 3.02 10.88
C ALA A 81 -13.14 2.39 12.28
N GLN A 82 -14.22 1.76 12.73
CA GLN A 82 -14.24 1.04 13.99
C GLN A 82 -13.84 -0.42 13.75
N LEU A 83 -12.74 -0.88 14.35
CA LEU A 83 -12.40 -2.31 14.36
C LEU A 83 -13.45 -3.07 15.18
N VAL A 84 -14.20 -3.97 14.54
CA VAL A 84 -15.28 -4.75 15.19
C VAL A 84 -14.91 -6.22 15.37
N TYR A 85 -13.91 -6.71 14.64
CA TYR A 85 -13.42 -8.08 14.76
C TYR A 85 -11.98 -8.21 14.27
N GLN A 86 -11.19 -9.03 14.98
CA GLN A 86 -9.84 -9.41 14.58
C GLN A 86 -9.57 -10.88 14.92
N GLN A 87 -9.13 -11.66 13.94
CA GLN A 87 -8.68 -13.04 14.14
C GLN A 87 -7.48 -13.33 13.24
N GLY A 88 -6.33 -13.62 13.85
CA GLY A 88 -5.08 -13.80 13.12
C GLY A 88 -4.76 -12.56 12.26
N GLY A 89 -4.56 -12.77 10.96
CA GLY A 89 -4.31 -11.70 9.98
C GLY A 89 -5.58 -11.03 9.44
N TYR A 90 -6.78 -11.41 9.89
CA TYR A 90 -8.04 -10.85 9.39
C TYR A 90 -8.58 -9.76 10.31
N TRP A 91 -8.99 -8.66 9.70
CA TRP A 91 -9.47 -7.46 10.38
C TRP A 91 -10.78 -7.01 9.72
N VAL A 92 -11.82 -6.80 10.51
CA VAL A 92 -13.13 -6.33 10.02
C VAL A 92 -13.42 -4.98 10.64
N TYR A 93 -13.71 -4.02 9.77
CA TYR A 93 -14.00 -2.65 10.15
C TYR A 93 -15.44 -2.30 9.81
N LYS A 94 -16.08 -1.57 10.71
CA LYS A 94 -17.35 -0.90 10.46
C LYS A 94 -17.06 0.55 10.05
N LEU A 95 -17.53 0.91 8.87
CA LEU A 95 -17.57 2.30 8.40
C LEU A 95 -18.93 2.90 8.79
N PRO A 96 -19.01 4.22 9.10
CA PRO A 96 -20.26 4.90 9.39
C PRO A 96 -21.22 4.91 8.19
#